data_AF-A0A377GK09-F1
#
_entry.id   AF-A0A377GK09-F1
#
_cell.length_a   1.000
_cell.length_b   1.000
_cell.length_c   1.000
_cell.angle_alpha   90.00
_cell.angle_beta   90.00
_cell.angle_gamma   90.00
#
_symmetry.space_group_name_H-M   'P 1'
#
loop_
_entity.id
_entity.type
_entity.pdbx_description
1 polymer ?
#
loop_
_entity_poly.entity_id
_entity_poly.type
_entity_poly.pdbx_seq_one_letter_code
_entity_poly.pdbx_strand_id
1 'polypeptide(L)' 'MKYKLDGFFNKKNASCVKTPKINTGDININYGGCFDNSSISITVPHITTDDENVSQRIAKEHTYTLKF' A
#
# COMPACT_ATOMS: atom_id res chain seq x y z
N MET A 1 4.91 30.23 -30.23
CA MET A 1 4.32 30.51 -28.90
C MET A 1 4.48 29.26 -28.04
N LYS A 2 5.17 29.35 -26.89
CA LYS A 2 5.31 28.23 -25.93
C LYS A 2 4.00 28.13 -25.15
N TYR A 3 3.20 27.09 -25.40
CA TYR A 3 2.02 26.78 -24.59
C TYR A 3 2.49 26.29 -23.22
N LYS A 4 2.36 27.15 -22.21
CA LYS A 4 2.54 26.80 -20.80
C LYS A 4 1.40 25.90 -20.36
N LEU A 5 1.65 24.59 -20.35
CA LEU A 5 0.79 23.55 -19.78
C LEU A 5 0.91 23.47 -18.24
N ASP A 6 1.53 24.46 -17.61
CA ASP A 6 1.86 24.48 -16.18
C ASP A 6 0.63 24.61 -15.25
N GLY A 7 -0.56 24.82 -15.80
CA GLY A 7 -1.81 25.02 -15.04
C GLY A 7 -2.68 23.78 -14.84
N PHE A 8 -2.52 22.71 -15.64
CA PHE A 8 -3.47 21.59 -15.64
C PHE A 8 -3.21 20.53 -14.55
N PHE A 9 -1.98 20.45 -14.03
CA PHE A 9 -1.60 19.45 -13.01
C PHE A 9 -1.64 20.00 -11.57
N ASN A 10 -1.95 21.28 -11.39
CA ASN A 10 -1.97 21.95 -10.07
C ASN A 10 -3.39 22.10 -9.49
N LYS A 11 -4.32 21.20 -9.82
CA LYS A 11 -5.50 21.03 -8.98
C LYS A 11 -5.05 20.30 -7.71
N LYS A 12 -4.88 21.07 -6.64
CA LYS A 12 -4.98 20.55 -5.28
C LYS A 12 -6.25 19.72 -5.24
N ASN A 13 -6.12 18.39 -5.09
CA ASN A 13 -7.24 17.47 -4.99
C ASN A 13 -8.05 17.80 -3.73
N ALA A 14 -8.96 18.76 -3.82
CA ALA A 14 -10.10 18.85 -2.94
C ALA A 14 -11.03 17.71 -3.34
N SER A 15 -10.71 16.49 -2.93
CA SER A 15 -11.40 15.30 -3.39
C SER A 15 -11.82 14.45 -2.21
N CYS A 16 -13.10 14.56 -1.84
CA CYS A 16 -13.81 13.53 -1.10
C CYS A 16 -13.87 12.19 -1.87
N VAL A 17 -13.37 12.16 -3.13
CA VAL A 17 -13.28 10.96 -3.95
C VAL A 17 -11.95 10.28 -3.65
N LYS A 18 -12.04 9.12 -3.00
CA LYS A 18 -10.89 8.23 -2.76
C LYS A 18 -10.54 7.53 -4.07
N THR A 19 -9.33 7.76 -4.56
CA THR A 19 -8.85 7.18 -5.83
C THR A 19 -8.40 5.74 -5.60
N PRO A 20 -8.84 4.76 -6.41
CA PRO A 20 -8.36 3.39 -6.27
C PRO A 20 -6.88 3.29 -6.66
N LYS A 21 -6.13 2.46 -5.93
CA LYS A 21 -4.72 2.17 -6.15
C LYS A 21 -4.51 0.66 -6.19
N ILE A 22 -3.57 0.20 -7.01
CA ILE A 22 -3.22 -1.23 -7.06
C ILE A 22 -2.02 -1.46 -6.13
N ASN A 23 -2.17 -2.39 -5.19
CA ASN A 23 -1.07 -2.95 -4.43
C ASN A 23 -0.65 -4.26 -5.11
N THR A 24 0.63 -4.36 -5.49
CA THR A 24 1.19 -5.54 -6.18
C THR A 24 1.49 -6.71 -5.27
N GLY A 25 1.25 -6.57 -3.96
CA GLY A 25 1.64 -7.55 -2.96
C GLY A 25 3.12 -7.44 -2.58
N ASP A 26 3.48 -8.20 -1.55
CA ASP A 26 4.84 -8.27 -1.01
C ASP A 26 5.06 -9.57 -0.24
N ILE A 27 6.30 -10.04 -0.17
CA ILE A 27 6.69 -11.20 0.65
C ILE A 27 7.85 -10.75 1.55
N ASN A 28 7.61 -10.73 2.84
CA ASN A 28 8.60 -10.39 3.85
C ASN A 28 8.94 -11.61 4.69
N ILE A 29 10.24 -11.90 4.83
CA ILE A 29 10.76 -13.01 5.64
C ILE A 29 11.50 -12.41 6.82
N ASN A 30 11.02 -12.68 8.03
CA ASN A 30 11.66 -12.31 9.27
C ASN A 30 12.37 -13.54 9.85
N TYR A 31 13.69 -13.55 9.78
CA TYR A 31 14.52 -14.54 10.45
C TYR A 31 14.63 -14.15 11.92
N GLY A 32 13.94 -14.88 12.79
CA GLY A 32 14.02 -14.66 14.23
C GLY A 32 15.46 -14.84 14.73
N GLY A 33 15.88 -14.00 15.68
CA GLY A 33 17.16 -14.16 16.36
C GLY A 33 17.16 -15.36 17.32
N CYS A 34 18.19 -15.46 18.17
CA CYS A 34 18.35 -16.57 19.13
C CYS A 34 17.14 -16.85 20.05
N PHE A 35 16.24 -15.89 20.23
CA PHE A 35 15.07 -15.98 21.11
C PHE A 35 13.75 -15.63 20.41
N ASP A 36 13.78 -15.35 19.11
CA ASP A 36 12.60 -14.96 18.36
C ASP A 36 12.21 -16.05 17.36
N ASN A 37 10.91 -16.22 17.18
CA ASN A 37 10.37 -17.13 16.19
C ASN A 37 10.55 -16.56 14.79
N SER A 38 10.89 -17.41 13.83
CA SER A 38 10.93 -17.00 12.44
C SER A 38 9.51 -16.82 11.93
N SER A 39 9.30 -15.87 11.02
CA SER A 39 7.98 -15.66 10.43
C SER A 39 8.06 -15.23 8.98
N ILE A 40 7.06 -15.61 8.20
CA ILE A 40 6.88 -15.15 6.82
C ILE A 40 5.56 -14.40 6.74
N SER A 41 5.60 -13.16 6.27
CA SER A 41 4.42 -12.33 6.01
C SER A 41 4.22 -12.19 4.50
N ILE A 42 3.05 -12.57 4.02
CA ILE A 42 2.68 -12.56 2.60
C ILE A 42 1.49 -11.62 2.43
N THR A 43 1.70 -10.54 1.67
CA THR A 43 0.62 -9.64 1.25
C THR A 43 0.21 -10.00 -0.16
N VAL A 44 -1.03 -10.43 -0.36
CA VAL A 44 -1.52 -10.75 -1.71
C VAL A 44 -1.80 -9.47 -2.50
N PRO A 45 -1.65 -9.47 -3.83
CA PRO A 45 -2.05 -8.32 -4.66
C PRO A 45 -3.54 -7.99 -4.45
N HIS A 46 -3.86 -6.71 -4.26
CA HIS A 46 -5.23 -6.26 -3.99
C HIS A 46 -5.43 -4.80 -4.38
N ILE A 47 -6.69 -4.36 -4.42
CA ILE A 47 -7.05 -2.96 -4.68
C ILE A 47 -7.15 -2.21 -3.35
N THR A 48 -6.52 -1.05 -3.27
CA THR A 48 -6.60 -0.12 -2.13
C THR A 48 -7.11 1.24 -2.59
N THR A 49 -7.04 2.22 -1.70
CA THR A 49 -7.34 3.63 -1.98
C THR A 49 -6.13 4.51 -1.68
N ASP A 50 -6.14 5.75 -2.16
CA ASP A 50 -5.20 6.82 -1.78
C ASP A 50 -5.32 7.25 -0.31
N ASP A 51 -6.45 6.98 0.35
CA ASP A 51 -6.60 7.11 1.80
C ASP A 51 -5.72 6.09 2.53
N GLU A 52 -4.72 6.60 3.26
CA GLU A 52 -3.72 5.79 3.96
C GLU A 52 -4.33 4.89 5.05
N ASN A 53 -5.28 5.41 5.83
CA ASN A 53 -5.91 4.63 6.90
C ASN A 53 -6.71 3.46 6.33
N VAL A 54 -7.45 3.69 5.25
CA VAL A 54 -8.18 2.62 4.56
C VAL A 54 -7.22 1.65 3.90
N SER A 55 -6.17 2.15 3.23
CA SER A 55 -5.18 1.31 2.57
C SER A 55 -4.45 0.39 3.56
N GLN A 56 -4.09 0.87 4.75
CA GLN A 56 -3.44 0.06 5.78
C GLN A 56 -4.38 -1.02 6.34
N ARG A 57 -5.67 -0.69 6.53
CA ARG A 57 -6.67 -1.66 6.98
C ARG A 57 -6.86 -2.78 5.97
N ILE A 58 -7.05 -2.43 4.68
CA ILE A 58 -7.18 -3.41 3.61
C ILE A 58 -5.90 -4.25 3.50
N ALA A 59 -4.72 -3.64 3.53
CA ALA A 59 -3.46 -4.37 3.46
C ALA A 59 -3.32 -5.39 4.60
N LYS A 60 -3.73 -5.04 5.82
CA LYS A 60 -3.71 -5.95 6.97
C LYS A 60 -4.66 -7.15 6.78
N GLU A 61 -5.83 -6.94 6.20
CA GLU A 61 -6.79 -8.04 5.88
C GLU A 61 -6.27 -8.98 4.78
N HIS A 62 -5.38 -8.48 3.93
CA HIS A 62 -4.78 -9.22 2.81
C HIS A 62 -3.34 -9.68 3.11
N THR A 63 -2.88 -9.56 4.36
CA THR A 63 -1.57 -10.02 4.81
C THR A 63 -1.70 -11.23 5.71
N TYR A 64 -1.07 -12.33 5.33
CA TYR A 64 -1.04 -13.57 6.10
C TYR A 64 0.35 -13.76 6.71
N THR A 65 0.40 -14.06 8.01
CA THR A 65 1.68 -14.31 8.70
C THR A 65 1.74 -15.75 9.18
N LEU A 66 2.76 -16.47 8.71
CA LEU A 66 3.12 -17.82 9.12
C LEU A 66 4.25 -17.70 10.15
N LYS A 67 4.11 -18.33 11.32
CA LYS A 67 5.13 -18.34 12.38
C LYS A 67 5.68 -19.75 12.55
N PHE A 68 6.97 -19.85 12.83
CA PHE A 68 7.73 -21.08 13.00
C PHE A 68 8.45 -21.08 14.34
#